data_AF-A0A965R7C2-F1
#
_entry.id   AF-A0A965R7C2-F1
#
_cell.length_a   1.000
_cell.length_b   1.000
_cell.length_c   1.000
_cell.angle_alpha   90.00
_cell.angle_beta   90.00
_cell.angle_gamma   90.00
#
_symmetry.space_group_name_H-M   'P 1'
#
loop_
_entity.id
_entity.type
_entity.pdbx_description
1 polymer ?
#
loop_
_entity_poly.entity_id
_entity_poly.type
_entity_poly.pdbx_seq_one_letter_code
_entity_poly.pdbx_strand_id
1 'polypeptide(L)'
;MVRLIKFVDIGFSAQLFKRKQEAAAQMAPHRKINSAWLSLEVFNLLGIQNTLSYTWVQDQSSGKTYAVPNRLTTRLLNLKLIIKF
;
A
#
# COMPACT_ATOMS: atom_id res chain seq x y z
N MET A 1 24.21 10.99 13.12
CA MET A 1 24.01 11.43 11.72
C MET A 1 22.56 11.16 11.34
N VAL A 2 21.73 12.18 11.16
CA VAL A 2 20.35 12.02 10.71
C VAL A 2 20.37 11.89 9.19
N ARG A 3 19.86 10.78 8.64
CA ARG A 3 19.67 10.65 7.19
C ARG A 3 18.27 11.09 6.83
N LEU A 4 18.15 11.88 5.76
CA LEU A 4 16.86 12.28 5.21
C LEU A 4 16.18 11.05 4.58
N ILE A 5 14.99 10.73 5.08
CA ILE A 5 14.15 9.67 4.56
C ILE A 5 13.32 10.24 3.40
N LYS A 6 13.31 9.55 2.27
CA LYS A 6 12.50 9.93 1.10
C LYS A 6 11.51 8.82 0.78
N PHE A 7 10.23 9.17 0.72
CA PHE A 7 9.12 8.28 0.37
C PHE A 7 8.29 8.96 -0.71
N VAL A 8 7.94 8.21 -1.75
CA VAL A 8 7.07 8.65 -2.83
C VAL A 8 6.14 7.49 -3.17
N ASP A 9 4.85 7.73 -3.04
CA ASP A 9 3.80 6.76 -3.29
C ASP A 9 2.89 7.27 -4.41
N ILE A 10 2.32 6.37 -5.18
CA ILE A 10 1.37 6.71 -6.25
C ILE A 10 0.17 5.77 -6.19
N GLY A 11 -1.02 6.33 -6.40
CA GLY A 11 -2.27 5.59 -6.38
C GLY A 11 -3.19 6.00 -7.53
N PHE A 12 -3.80 5.01 -8.15
CA PHE A 12 -4.81 5.17 -9.18
C PHE A 12 -6.11 4.52 -8.71
N SER A 13 -7.25 5.17 -8.98
CA SER A 13 -8.55 4.57 -8.73
C SER A 13 -9.48 4.83 -9.92
N ALA A 14 -10.27 3.81 -10.25
CA ALA A 14 -11.19 3.83 -11.37
C ALA A 14 -12.57 3.36 -10.89
N GLN A 15 -13.59 4.12 -11.25
CA GLN A 15 -14.97 3.68 -11.09
C GLN A 15 -15.33 2.77 -12.26
N LEU A 16 -15.49 1.48 -11.98
CA LEU A 16 -15.83 0.49 -13.01
C LEU A 16 -17.32 0.53 -13.35
N PHE A 17 -18.16 0.70 -12.33
CA PHE A 17 -19.61 0.65 -12.48
C PHE A 17 -20.29 1.60 -11.49
N LYS A 18 -21.31 2.31 -11.95
CA LYS A 18 -22.19 3.15 -11.13
C LYS A 18 -23.62 3.02 -11.64
N ARG A 19 -24.54 2.59 -10.78
CA ARG A 19 -25.96 2.56 -11.15
C ARG A 19 -26.52 3.99 -11.17
N LYS A 20 -27.13 4.40 -12.29
CA LYS A 20 -27.86 5.68 -12.40
C LYS A 20 -29.17 5.56 -11.62
N GLN A 21 -29.46 6.55 -10.77
CA GLN A 21 -30.60 6.55 -9.84
C GLN A 21 -31.97 6.39 -10.54
N GLU A 22 -32.13 6.93 -11.74
CA GLU A 22 -33.35 6.81 -12.55
C GLU A 22 -33.58 5.39 -13.08
N ALA A 23 -32.51 4.69 -13.50
CA ALA A 23 -32.57 3.31 -13.97
C ALA A 23 -32.74 2.30 -12.81
N ALA A 24 -32.41 2.72 -11.58
CA ALA A 24 -32.53 1.91 -10.37
C ALA A 24 -34.00 1.72 -9.91
N ALA A 25 -34.86 2.70 -10.19
CA ALA A 25 -36.26 2.70 -9.78
C ALA A 25 -37.16 1.82 -10.67
N GLN A 26 -36.76 1.57 -11.92
CA GLN A 26 -37.61 0.90 -12.93
C GLN A 26 -37.27 -0.59 -13.13
N MET A 27 -36.15 -1.11 -12.62
CA MET A 27 -35.71 -2.48 -12.91
C MET A 27 -35.40 -3.30 -11.64
N ALA A 28 -36.35 -4.18 -11.31
CA ALA A 28 -36.26 -5.49 -10.65
C ALA A 28 -35.47 -5.67 -9.31
N PRO A 29 -36.03 -6.41 -8.32
CA PRO A 29 -35.47 -6.58 -6.96
C PRO A 29 -34.23 -7.49 -6.85
N HIS A 30 -33.70 -8.03 -7.94
CA HIS A 30 -32.64 -9.06 -7.93
C HIS A 30 -31.27 -8.59 -8.46
N ARG A 31 -31.06 -7.28 -8.69
CA ARG A 31 -29.73 -6.74 -9.01
C ARG A 31 -29.15 -6.00 -7.82
N LYS A 32 -28.34 -6.72 -7.05
CA LYS A 32 -27.78 -6.29 -5.76
C LYS A 32 -26.52 -5.43 -5.86
N ILE A 33 -26.03 -4.98 -7.02
CA ILE A 33 -24.75 -4.24 -7.09
C ILE A 33 -25.02 -2.79 -7.51
N ASN A 34 -24.73 -1.85 -6.61
CA ASN A 34 -24.91 -0.41 -6.78
C ASN A 34 -23.68 0.27 -7.43
N SER A 35 -22.46 -0.14 -7.08
CA SER A 35 -21.24 0.39 -7.70
C SER A 35 -20.04 -0.52 -7.51
N ALA A 36 -19.06 -0.42 -8.41
CA ALA A 36 -17.78 -1.10 -8.29
C ALA A 36 -16.63 -0.12 -8.52
N TRP A 37 -15.60 -0.20 -7.68
CA TRP A 37 -14.38 0.58 -7.75
C TRP A 37 -13.17 -0.33 -7.74
N LEU A 38 -12.20 -0.02 -8.59
CA LEU A 38 -10.91 -0.68 -8.63
C LEU A 38 -9.82 0.35 -8.32
N SER A 39 -8.97 0.07 -7.36
CA SER A 39 -7.83 0.92 -7.01
C SER A 39 -6.53 0.11 -7.07
N LEU A 40 -5.47 0.74 -7.57
CA LEU A 40 -4.12 0.22 -7.61
C LEU A 40 -3.21 1.26 -6.95
N GLU A 41 -2.47 0.85 -5.92
CA GLU A 41 -1.54 1.70 -5.20
C GLU A 41 -0.15 1.06 -5.23
N VAL A 42 0.86 1.89 -5.46
CA VAL A 42 2.28 1.51 -5.47
C VAL A 42 2.99 2.35 -4.43
N PHE A 43 3.42 1.70 -3.36
CA PHE A 43 4.19 2.34 -2.29
C PHE A 43 5.68 2.22 -2.57
N ASN A 44 6.43 3.26 -2.20
CA ASN A 44 7.87 3.39 -2.46
C ASN A 44 8.20 3.24 -3.96
N LEU A 45 7.60 4.10 -4.78
CA LEU A 45 7.77 4.14 -6.23
C LEU A 45 9.25 4.24 -6.66
N LEU A 46 10.03 5.01 -5.90
CA LEU A 46 11.47 5.22 -6.14
C LEU A 46 12.33 4.01 -5.70
N GLY A 47 11.77 3.04 -4.97
CA GLY A 47 12.50 1.86 -4.48
C GLY A 47 13.65 2.20 -3.54
N ILE A 48 13.58 3.34 -2.84
CA ILE A 48 14.66 3.82 -2.00
C ILE A 48 14.68 2.98 -0.71
N GLN A 49 15.83 2.34 -0.46
CA GLN A 49 16.09 1.62 0.78
C GLN A 49 16.56 2.59 1.86
N ASN A 50 15.62 3.22 2.55
CA ASN A 50 15.92 4.10 3.67
C ASN A 50 16.33 3.26 4.89
N THR A 51 17.59 3.38 5.33
CA THR A 51 18.07 2.77 6.59
C THR A 51 17.81 3.77 7.73
N LEU A 52 16.88 3.44 8.63
CA LEU A 52 16.45 4.30 9.73
C LEU A 52 17.48 4.33 10.86
N SER A 53 17.99 3.16 11.23
CA SER A 53 18.95 2.98 12.31
C SER A 53 19.79 1.73 12.10
N TYR A 54 20.83 1.57 12.91
CA TYR A 54 21.59 0.33 13.00
C TYR A 54 21.36 -0.25 14.40
N THR A 55 20.97 -1.52 14.44
CA THR A 55 20.93 -2.30 15.68
C THR A 55 22.31 -2.89 15.89
N TRP A 56 22.92 -2.57 17.03
CA TRP A 56 24.20 -3.16 17.42
C TRP A 56 23.93 -4.48 18.14
N VAL A 57 24.37 -5.57 17.54
CA VAL A 57 24.28 -6.91 18.13
C VAL A 57 25.68 -7.34 18.51
N GLN A 58 25.87 -7.65 19.80
CA GLN A 58 27.13 -8.15 20.32
C GLN A 58 27.07 -9.67 20.42
N ASP A 59 28.05 -10.33 19.81
CA ASP A 59 28.26 -11.76 20.01
C ASP A 59 28.95 -12.00 21.37
N GLN A 60 28.26 -12.70 22.25
CA GLN A 60 28.73 -13.04 23.60
C GLN A 60 29.96 -13.97 23.58
N SER A 61 30.13 -14.78 22.53
CA SER A 61 31.23 -15.76 22.45
C SER A 61 32.51 -15.16 21.87
N SER A 62 32.41 -14.20 20.97
CA SER A 62 33.57 -13.61 20.28
C SER A 62 33.84 -12.15 20.67
N GLY A 63 32.96 -11.52 21.44
CA GLY A 63 33.06 -10.11 21.85
C GLY A 63 32.88 -9.11 20.70
N LYS A 64 32.61 -9.59 19.48
CA LYS A 64 32.49 -8.77 18.28
C LYS A 64 31.10 -8.14 18.21
N THR A 65 31.07 -6.85 17.86
CA THR A 65 29.82 -6.12 17.65
C THR A 65 29.57 -5.96 16.15
N TYR A 66 28.37 -6.35 15.71
CA TYR A 66 27.92 -6.23 14.33
C TYR A 66 26.82 -5.16 14.23
N ALA A 67 26.95 -4.29 13.24
CA ALA A 67 25.93 -3.29 12.93
C ALA A 67 24.90 -3.89 11.94
N VAL A 68 23.71 -4.22 12.42
CA VAL A 68 22.62 -4.72 11.59
C VAL A 68 21.74 -3.53 11.14
N PRO A 69 21.67 -3.23 9.83
CA PRO A 69 20.85 -2.11 9.35
C PRO A 69 19.35 -2.40 9.50
N ASN A 70 18.62 -1.46 10.08
CA ASN A 70 17.15 -1.47 10.13
C ASN A 70 16.59 -0.60 9.00
N ARG A 71 16.01 -1.24 7.99
CA ARG A 71 15.48 -0.57 6.79
C ARG A 71 13.97 -0.44 6.85
N LEU A 72 13.46 0.67 6.32
CA LEU A 72 12.03 0.85 6.08
C LEU A 72 11.53 -0.09 4.98
N THR A 73 10.20 -0.28 4.95
CA THR A 73 9.51 -1.22 4.07
C THR A 73 9.90 -1.05 2.60
N THR A 74 10.08 -2.19 1.93
CA THR A 74 10.34 -2.30 0.49
C THR A 74 9.13 -1.82 -0.34
N ARG A 75 9.26 -1.77 -1.67
CA ARG A 75 8.16 -1.52 -2.59
C ARG A 75 7.01 -2.49 -2.31
N LEU A 76 5.81 -1.95 -2.16
CA LEU A 76 4.57 -2.70 -1.97
C LEU A 76 3.58 -2.33 -3.06
N LEU A 77 2.88 -3.34 -3.57
CA LEU A 77 1.78 -3.17 -4.53
C LEU A 77 0.49 -3.55 -3.81
N ASN A 78 -0.51 -2.68 -3.90
CA ASN A 78 -1.81 -2.90 -3.29
C ASN A 78 -2.89 -2.79 -4.36
N LEU A 79 -3.72 -3.82 -4.48
CA LEU A 79 -4.84 -3.89 -5.41
C LEU A 79 -6.12 -4.03 -4.60
N LYS A 80 -7.06 -3.10 -4.80
CA LYS A 80 -8.31 -3.02 -4.04
C LYS A 80 -9.51 -3.03 -4.97
N LEU A 81 -10.44 -3.96 -4.74
CA LEU A 81 -11.75 -3.99 -5.38
C LEU A 81 -12.82 -3.70 -4.32
N ILE A 82 -13.65 -2.69 -4.54
CA ILE A 82 -14.76 -2.32 -3.65
C ILE A 82 -16.06 -2.47 -4.43
N ILE A 83 -16.93 -3.36 -3.96
CA ILE A 83 -18.28 -3.56 -4.50
C ILE A 83 -19.27 -3.05 -3.47
N LYS A 84 -20.13 -2.12 -3.86
CA LYS A 84 -21.26 -1.65 -3.05
C LYS A 84 -22.52 -2.33 -3.55
N PHE A 85 -23.28 -2.91 -2.63
CA PHE A 85 -24.54 -3.59 -2.91
C PHE A 85 -25.75 -2.70 -2.65
#